data_AF-A0A3S3RW32-F1
#
_entry.id   AF-A0A3S3RW32-F1
#
_cell.length_a   1.000
_cell.length_b   1.000
_cell.length_c   1.000
_cell.angle_alpha   90.00
_cell.angle_beta   90.00
_cell.angle_gamma   90.00
#
_symmetry.space_group_name_H-M   'P 1'
#
loop_
_entity.id
_entity.type
_entity.pdbx_description
1 polymer ?
#
loop_
_entity_poly.entity_id
_entity_poly.type
_entity_poly.pdbx_seq_one_letter_code
_entity_poly.pdbx_strand_id
1 'polypeptide(L)' 'LYFRPHDVDLLDGCSGCIAGTVAASRRVAGTRRVELEIGGERQRVEIELPVDHPAAQKSRVAFRPRRWKLFPTA' A
#
# COMPACT_ATOMS: atom_id res chain seq x y z
N LEU A 1 -4.75 11.90 3.31
CA LEU A 1 -3.29 11.70 3.41
C LEU A 1 -2.78 11.28 2.04
N TYR A 2 -1.69 11.86 1.56
CA TYR A 2 -1.16 11.60 0.23
C TYR A 2 0.33 11.23 0.32
N PHE A 3 0.75 10.22 -0.43
CA PHE A 3 2.13 9.74 -0.48
C PHE A 3 2.44 9.18 -1.87
N ARG A 4 3.72 8.95 -2.17
CA ARG A 4 4.12 8.31 -3.44
C ARG A 4 4.02 6.79 -3.31
N PRO A 5 3.42 6.06 -4.27
CA PRO A 5 3.23 4.60 -4.16
C PRO A 5 4.51 3.80 -3.86
N HIS A 6 5.67 4.26 -4.32
CA HIS A 6 6.97 3.62 -4.07
C HIS A 6 7.64 4.01 -2.72
N ASP A 7 7.16 5.06 -2.05
CA ASP A 7 7.74 5.57 -0.80
C ASP A 7 7.06 4.92 0.41
N VAL A 8 7.05 3.59 0.43
CA VAL A 8 6.47 2.80 1.50
C VAL A 8 7.47 1.79 2.06
N ASP A 9 7.33 1.50 3.34
CA ASP A 9 7.97 0.36 4.01
C ASP A 9 6.92 -0.69 4.28
N LEU A 10 7.20 -1.93 3.89
CA LEU A 10 6.36 -3.07 4.21
C LEU A 10 6.68 -3.61 5.60
N LEU A 11 5.64 -4.01 6.34
CA LEU A 11 5.75 -4.48 7.71
C LEU A 11 5.04 -5.83 7.87
N ASP A 12 5.66 -6.75 8.60
CA ASP A 12 5.10 -8.08 8.92
C ASP A 12 4.37 -8.06 10.29
N GLY A 13 3.45 -7.11 10.46
CA GLY A 13 2.74 -6.86 11.73
C GLY A 13 2.85 -5.39 12.16
N CYS A 14 2.08 -4.95 13.17
CA CYS A 14 1.96 -3.51 13.39
C CYS A 14 1.27 -3.00 14.67
N SER A 15 1.93 -2.02 15.30
CA SER A 15 1.34 -0.83 15.90
C SER A 15 1.69 0.39 15.01
N GLY A 16 0.70 1.20 14.61
CA GLY A 16 0.93 2.47 13.88
C GLY A 16 1.18 2.39 12.36
N CYS A 17 0.81 1.29 11.70
CA CYS A 17 0.84 1.10 10.25
C CYS A 17 -0.54 1.28 9.63
N ILE A 18 -0.56 1.32 8.30
CA ILE A 18 -1.78 1.18 7.50
C ILE A 18 -1.83 -0.27 7.02
N ALA A 19 -2.89 -0.99 7.40
CA ALA A 19 -3.14 -2.35 6.93
C ALA A 19 -4.32 -2.36 5.96
N GLY A 20 -4.15 -3.08 4.84
CA GLY A 20 -5.17 -3.22 3.81
C GLY A 20 -5.23 -4.62 3.23
N THR A 21 -6.38 -4.93 2.63
CA THR A 21 -6.59 -6.18 1.88
C THR A 21 -6.34 -5.90 0.40
N VAL A 22 -5.65 -6.82 -0.28
CA VAL A 22 -5.38 -6.69 -1.72
C VAL A 22 -6.68 -6.85 -2.50
N ALA A 23 -7.07 -5.80 -3.22
CA ALA A 23 -8.20 -5.79 -4.13
C ALA A 23 -7.78 -6.10 -5.56
N ALA A 24 -6.60 -5.61 -5.99
CA ALA A 24 -6.05 -5.89 -7.31
C ALA A 24 -4.52 -5.85 -7.30
N SER A 25 -3.89 -6.53 -8.26
CA SER A 25 -2.45 -6.55 -8.45
C SER A 25 -2.11 -6.59 -9.93
N ARG A 26 -1.28 -5.66 -10.39
CA ARG A 26 -0.84 -5.55 -11.80
C ARG A 26 0.66 -5.37 -11.90
N ARG A 27 1.29 -6.03 -12.88
CA ARG A 27 2.72 -5.86 -13.18
C ARG A 27 2.91 -4.62 -14.05
N VAL A 28 3.90 -3.79 -13.73
CA VAL A 28 4.24 -2.57 -14.47
C VAL A 28 5.76 -2.44 -14.53
N ALA A 29 6.35 -2.57 -15.72
CA ALA A 29 7.76 -2.24 -16.02
C ALA A 29 8.79 -2.53 -14.89
N GLY A 30 8.85 -3.78 -14.41
CA GLY A 30 9.82 -4.21 -13.39
C GLY A 30 9.35 -4.09 -11.94
N THR A 31 8.20 -3.47 -11.70
CA THR A 31 7.52 -3.41 -10.39
C THR A 31 6.11 -4.00 -10.48
N ARG A 32 5.46 -4.14 -9.34
CA ARG A 32 4.09 -4.59 -9.22
C ARG A 32 3.30 -3.59 -8.41
N ARG A 33 2.25 -3.06 -9.01
CA ARG A 33 1.31 -2.18 -8.34
C ARG A 33 0.22 -3.00 -7.70
N VAL A 34 0.00 -2.74 -6.42
CA VAL A 34 -0.98 -3.42 -5.58
C VAL A 34 -1.99 -2.39 -5.13
N GLU A 35 -3.25 -2.63 -5.43
CA GLU A 35 -4.38 -1.86 -4.95
C GLU A 35 -4.90 -2.51 -3.67
N LEU A 36 -5.01 -1.70 -2.61
CA LEU A 36 -5.40 -2.12 -1.28
C LEU A 36 -6.70 -1.42 -0.88
N GLU A 37 -7.61 -2.16 -0.26
CA GLU A 37 -8.76 -1.61 0.46
C GLU A 37 -8.39 -1.48 1.95
N ILE A 38 -8.54 -0.26 2.50
CA ILE A 38 -8.18 0.10 3.88
C ILE A 38 -9.37 0.69 4.64
N GLY A 39 -9.38 0.49 5.97
CA GLY A 39 -10.37 1.07 6.88
C GLY A 39 -11.79 0.50 6.71
N GLY A 40 -12.74 1.03 7.48
CA GLY A 40 -14.16 0.60 7.44
C GLY A 40 -14.89 1.01 6.16
N GLU A 41 -14.48 2.12 5.55
CA GLU A 41 -15.09 2.65 4.31
C GLU A 41 -14.49 2.06 3.03
N ARG A 42 -13.60 1.06 3.12
CA ARG A 42 -12.93 0.42 1.98
C ARG A 42 -12.28 1.43 1.02
N GLN A 43 -11.62 2.43 1.59
CA GLN A 43 -10.86 3.41 0.84
C GLN A 43 -9.76 2.69 0.04
N ARG A 44 -9.59 3.05 -1.24
CA ARG A 44 -8.63 2.41 -2.14
C ARG A 44 -7.32 3.17 -2.16
N VAL A 45 -6.22 2.45 -2.00
CA VAL A 45 -4.86 3.01 -2.03
C VAL A 45 -3.95 2.13 -2.88
N GLU A 46 -3.11 2.76 -3.70
CA GLU A 46 -2.14 2.05 -4.55
C GLU A 46 -0.74 2.15 -3.91
N ILE A 47 -0.06 1.01 -3.83
CA ILE A 47 1.36 0.93 -3.48
C ILE A 47 2.14 0.20 -4.57
N GLU A 48 3.43 0.48 -4.67
CA GLU A 48 4.33 -0.16 -5.62
C GLU A 48 5.35 -1.04 -4.90
N LEU A 49 5.45 -2.29 -5.32
CA LEU A 49 6.33 -3.30 -4.75
C LEU A 49 7.28 -3.86 -5.80
N PRO A 50 8.49 -4.31 -5.42
CA PRO A 50 9.30 -5.16 -6.27
C PRO A 50 8.51 -6.42 -6.65
N VAL A 51 8.67 -6.86 -7.90
CA VAL A 51 7.95 -8.02 -8.45
C VAL A 51 8.15 -9.28 -7.60
N ASP A 52 9.37 -9.48 -7.10
CA ASP A 52 9.77 -10.66 -6.35
C ASP A 52 9.47 -10.54 -4.84
N HIS A 53 8.85 -9.43 -4.41
CA HIS A 53 8.54 -9.23 -3.00
C HIS A 53 7.39 -10.14 -2.56
N PRO A 54 7.53 -10.95 -1.48
CA PRO A 54 6.50 -11.90 -1.04
C PRO A 54 5.14 -11.26 -0.76
N ALA A 55 5.13 -10.03 -0.24
CA ALA A 55 3.91 -9.26 0.02
C ALA A 55 3.02 -9.02 -1.21
N ALA A 56 3.59 -9.08 -2.42
CA ALA A 56 2.86 -8.94 -3.66
C ALA A 56 1.85 -10.07 -3.94
N GLN A 57 1.98 -11.19 -3.22
CA GLN A 57 1.11 -12.38 -3.33
C GLN A 57 0.27 -12.58 -2.06
N LYS A 58 0.45 -11.74 -1.04
CA LYS A 58 -0.32 -11.84 0.21
C LYS A 58 -1.72 -11.25 0.01
N SER A 59 -2.73 -11.80 0.68
CA SER A 59 -4.08 -11.25 0.69
C SER A 59 -4.20 -9.98 1.55
N ARG A 60 -3.31 -9.81 2.54
CA ARG A 60 -3.25 -8.65 3.43
C ARG A 60 -1.83 -8.11 3.48
N VAL A 61 -1.71 -6.78 3.41
CA VAL A 61 -0.45 -6.05 3.44
C VAL A 61 -0.52 -4.95 4.49
N ALA A 62 0.50 -4.86 5.33
CA ALA A 62 0.71 -3.73 6.23
C ALA A 62 1.90 -2.90 5.73
N PHE A 63 1.73 -1.58 5.70
CA PHE A 63 2.74 -0.67 5.21
C PHE A 63 2.76 0.66 5.98
N ARG A 64 3.86 1.39 5.85
CA ARG A 64 4.03 2.75 6.35
C ARG A 64 4.62 3.64 5.28
N PRO A 65 3.96 4.76 4.91
CA PRO A 65 4.56 5.75 4.02
C PRO A 65 5.80 6.38 4.66
N ARG A 66 6.93 6.39 3.96
CA ARG A 66 8.17 7.07 4.41
C ARG A 66 8.04 8.58 4.33
N ARG A 67 7.39 9.08 3.27
CA ARG A 67 7.12 10.50 3.03
C ARG A 67 5.66 10.68 2.67
N TRP A 68 4.98 11.57 3.39
CA TRP A 68 3.57 11.86 3.16
C TRP A 68 3.29 13.35 3.38
N LYS A 69 2.16 13.80 2.82
CA LYS A 69 1.62 15.15 3.02
C LYS A 69 0.12 15.06 3.31
N LEU A 70 -0.33 15.90 4.23
CA LEU A 70 -1.76 16.10 4.50
C LEU A 70 -2.24 17.28 3.69
N PHE A 71 -3.43 17.11 3.11
CA PHE A 71 -4.18 18.16 2.47
C PHE A 71 -5.58 18.13 3.10
N PRO A 72 -6.19 19.28 3.38
CA PRO A 72 -7.56 19.34 3.87
C PRO A 72 -8.51 18.70 2.85
N THR A 73 -9.60 18.12 3.35
CA THR A 73 -10.72 17.74 2.50
C THR A 73 -11.43 19.01 2.05
N ALA A 74 -11.73 19.11 0.76
CA ALA A 74 -12.50 20.23 0.20
C ALA A 74 -13.94 20.26 0.77
#